data_AF-A0A7C5VYI8-F1
#
_entry.id   AF-A0A7C5VYI8-F1
#
_cell.length_a   1.000
_cell.length_b   1.000
_cell.length_c   1.000
_cell.angle_alpha   90.00
_cell.angle_beta   90.00
_cell.angle_gamma   90.00
#
_symmetry.space_group_name_H-M   'P 1'
#
loop_
_entity.id
_entity.type
_entity.pdbx_description
1 polymer ?
#
loop_
_entity_poly.entity_id
_entity_poly.type
_entity_poly.pdbx_seq_one_letter_code
_entity_poly.pdbx_strand_id
1 'polypeptide(L)'
;MKEKILNSEEFKHLVKTKKIVSFLLTLIEIIIYFGFIFLIAYKKAFLSQKIWGDINIGITLGIVIILVSWILTGIYIIWANKIYDAKIALIKEKIEEGE
;
A
#
# COMPACT_ATOMS: atom_id res chain seq x y z
N MET A 1 12.49 23.03 17.91
CA MET A 1 12.27 22.63 16.51
C MET A 1 11.42 21.36 16.36
N LYS A 2 11.87 20.17 16.80
CA LYS A 2 11.09 18.91 16.68
C LYS A 2 9.70 18.96 17.35
N GLU A 3 9.58 19.50 18.57
CA GLU A 3 8.27 19.62 19.25
C GLU A 3 7.31 20.60 18.55
N LYS A 4 7.84 21.69 17.95
CA LYS A 4 7.02 22.64 17.17
C LYS A 4 6.43 21.97 15.92
N ILE A 5 7.21 21.14 15.22
CA ILE A 5 6.75 20.38 14.05
C ILE A 5 5.69 19.34 14.45
N LEU A 6 5.92 18.58 15.53
CA LEU A 6 4.99 17.54 15.98
C LEU A 6 3.64 18.10 16.47
N ASN A 7 3.65 19.32 17.01
CA ASN A 7 2.46 19.98 17.52
C ASN A 7 1.69 20.78 16.47
N SER A 8 2.25 21.02 15.28
CA SER A 8 1.57 21.77 14.22
C SER A 8 0.33 21.01 13.70
N GLU A 9 -0.75 21.73 13.46
CA GLU A 9 -1.99 21.13 12.94
C GLU A 9 -1.79 20.57 11.52
N GLU A 10 -0.98 21.25 10.69
CA GLU A 10 -0.62 20.79 9.35
C GLU A 10 0.08 19.42 9.38
N PHE A 11 1.01 19.20 10.32
CA PHE A 11 1.68 17.90 10.47
C PHE A 11 0.73 16.80 10.94
N LYS A 12 -0.15 17.09 11.91
CA LYS A 12 -1.16 16.13 12.38
C LYS A 12 -2.12 15.72 11.26
N HIS A 13 -2.56 16.69 10.44
CA HIS A 13 -3.38 16.41 9.26
C HIS A 13 -2.65 15.52 8.25
N LEU A 14 -1.37 15.80 8.00
CA LEU A 14 -0.53 15.02 7.09
C LEU A 14 -0.34 13.56 7.55
N VAL A 15 -0.10 13.35 8.84
CA VAL A 15 -0.01 12.00 9.45
C VAL A 15 -1.34 11.26 9.31
N LYS A 16 -2.48 11.92 9.50
CA LYS A 16 -3.81 11.31 9.33
C LYS A 16 -4.02 10.84 7.90
N THR A 17 -3.68 11.68 6.90
CA THR A 17 -3.79 11.32 5.48
C THR A 17 -2.91 10.11 5.14
N LYS A 18 -1.66 10.09 5.60
CA LYS A 18 -0.76 8.94 5.43
C LYS A 18 -1.35 7.67 6.03
N LYS A 19 -1.87 7.73 7.26
CA LYS A 19 -2.50 6.58 7.92
C LYS A 19 -3.67 6.03 7.12
N ILE A 20 -4.54 6.88 6.59
CA ILE A 20 -5.69 6.45 5.78
C ILE A 20 -5.20 5.75 4.51
N VAL A 21 -4.22 6.32 3.81
CA VAL A 21 -3.70 5.73 2.56
C VAL A 21 -3.03 4.39 2.82
N SER A 22 -2.14 4.30 3.82
CA SER A 22 -1.50 3.03 4.21
C SER A 22 -2.54 1.99 4.62
N PHE A 23 -3.57 2.39 5.37
CA PHE A 23 -4.64 1.49 5.81
C PHE A 23 -5.45 0.96 4.63
N LEU A 24 -5.81 1.81 3.66
CA LEU A 24 -6.54 1.39 2.46
C LEU A 24 -5.74 0.38 1.64
N LEU A 25 -4.45 0.63 1.42
CA LEU A 25 -3.59 -0.30 0.70
C LEU A 25 -3.42 -1.63 1.43
N THR A 26 -3.29 -1.58 2.76
CA THR A 26 -3.26 -2.79 3.60
C THR A 26 -4.57 -3.57 3.50
N LEU A 27 -5.71 -2.88 3.53
CA LEU A 27 -7.02 -3.51 3.41
C LEU A 27 -7.20 -4.19 2.05
N ILE A 28 -6.74 -3.56 0.97
CA ILE A 28 -6.74 -4.15 -0.37
C ILE A 28 -5.91 -5.43 -0.39
N GLU A 29 -4.70 -5.40 0.18
CA GLU A 29 -3.81 -6.56 0.25
C GLU A 29 -4.45 -7.71 1.05
N ILE A 30 -5.07 -7.39 2.19
CA ILE A 30 -5.82 -8.34 3.02
C ILE A 30 -6.94 -9.00 2.21
N ILE A 31 -7.73 -8.22 1.47
CA ILE A 31 -8.83 -8.75 0.65
C ILE A 31 -8.28 -9.71 -0.42
N ILE A 32 -7.19 -9.35 -1.10
CA ILE A 32 -6.56 -10.20 -2.11
C ILE A 32 -6.04 -11.50 -1.47
N TYR A 33 -5.33 -11.40 -0.35
CA TYR A 33 -4.76 -12.53 0.37
C TYR A 33 -5.83 -13.52 0.84
N PHE A 34 -6.83 -13.03 1.58
CA PHE A 34 -7.92 -13.89 2.04
C PHE A 34 -8.77 -14.40 0.88
N GLY A 35 -9.02 -13.59 -0.14
CA GLY A 35 -9.71 -14.04 -1.36
C GLY A 35 -9.03 -15.22 -2.03
N PHE A 36 -7.69 -15.19 -2.11
CA PHE A 36 -6.91 -16.31 -2.63
C PHE A 36 -6.97 -17.55 -1.72
N ILE A 37 -6.87 -17.38 -0.40
CA ILE A 37 -7.04 -18.47 0.56
C ILE A 37 -8.42 -19.12 0.43
N PHE A 38 -9.48 -18.32 0.28
CA PHE A 38 -10.83 -18.81 0.05
C PHE A 38 -10.91 -19.65 -1.22
N LEU A 39 -10.28 -19.22 -2.31
CA LEU A 39 -10.22 -20.02 -3.54
C LEU A 39 -9.49 -21.36 -3.33
N ILE A 40 -8.39 -21.36 -2.58
CA ILE A 40 -7.66 -22.59 -2.25
C ILE A 40 -8.53 -23.54 -1.43
N ALA A 41 -9.23 -23.02 -0.43
CA ALA A 41 -10.03 -23.83 0.50
C ALA A 41 -11.28 -24.43 -0.16
N TYR A 42 -12.01 -23.65 -0.96
CA TYR A 42 -13.33 -24.04 -1.47
C TYR A 42 -13.35 -24.40 -2.97
N LYS A 43 -12.37 -23.95 -3.75
CA LYS A 43 -12.34 -24.07 -5.22
C LYS A 43 -11.06 -24.70 -5.74
N LYS A 44 -10.52 -25.69 -5.02
CA LYS A 44 -9.30 -26.42 -5.40
C LYS A 44 -9.37 -27.00 -6.83
N ALA A 45 -10.50 -27.58 -7.23
CA ALA A 45 -10.68 -28.14 -8.57
C ALA A 45 -10.53 -27.09 -9.68
N PHE A 46 -11.00 -25.86 -9.44
CA PHE A 46 -10.83 -24.74 -10.37
C PHE A 46 -9.36 -24.32 -10.46
N LEU A 47 -8.68 -24.17 -9.32
CA LEU A 47 -7.26 -23.79 -9.30
C LEU A 47 -6.34 -24.86 -9.92
N SER A 48 -6.74 -26.13 -9.88
CA SER A 48 -5.98 -27.24 -10.49
C SER A 48 -6.12 -27.33 -12.02
N GLN A 49 -7.00 -26.54 -12.65
CA GLN A 49 -7.14 -26.54 -14.10
C GLN A 49 -5.84 -26.09 -14.76
N LYS A 50 -5.33 -26.90 -15.68
CA LYS A 50 -4.09 -26.62 -16.42
C LYS A 50 -4.37 -25.55 -17.48
N ILE A 51 -3.48 -24.56 -17.58
CA ILE A 51 -3.48 -23.54 -18.63
C ILE A 51 -2.51 -23.96 -19.74
N TRP A 52 -1.27 -24.32 -19.38
CA TRP A 52 -0.25 -24.72 -20.33
C TRP A 52 0.77 -25.67 -19.68
N GLY A 53 0.99 -26.84 -20.27
CA GLY A 53 1.87 -27.86 -19.68
C GLY A 53 1.45 -28.20 -18.25
N ASP A 54 2.36 -28.02 -17.30
CA ASP A 54 2.11 -28.23 -15.87
C ASP A 54 1.72 -26.95 -15.10
N ILE A 55 1.60 -25.81 -15.79
CA ILE A 55 1.13 -24.56 -15.21
C ILE A 55 -0.39 -24.62 -15.08
N ASN A 56 -0.87 -24.49 -13.83
CA ASN A 56 -2.30 -24.41 -13.52
C ASN A 56 -2.73 -22.98 -13.12
N ILE A 57 -4.04 -22.77 -13.10
CA ILE A 57 -4.65 -21.48 -12.72
C ILE A 57 -4.15 -21.00 -11.35
N GLY A 58 -3.98 -21.91 -10.38
CA GLY A 58 -3.48 -21.56 -9.05
C GLY A 58 -2.08 -20.94 -9.06
N ILE A 59 -1.14 -21.52 -9.81
CA ILE A 59 0.22 -20.99 -9.94
C ILE A 59 0.19 -19.63 -10.63
N THR A 60 -0.53 -19.52 -11.74
CA THR A 60 -0.64 -18.25 -12.48
C THR A 60 -1.26 -17.15 -11.62
N LEU A 61 -2.35 -17.46 -10.90
CA LEU A 61 -3.02 -16.51 -10.02
C LEU A 61 -2.11 -16.08 -8.86
N GLY A 62 -1.37 -17.01 -8.27
CA GLY A 62 -0.38 -16.69 -7.23
C GLY A 62 0.69 -15.71 -7.72
N ILE A 63 1.22 -15.90 -8.93
CA ILE A 63 2.20 -14.98 -9.54
C ILE A 63 1.57 -13.60 -9.77
N VAL A 64 0.34 -13.55 -10.30
CA VAL A 64 -0.38 -12.29 -10.50
C VAL A 64 -0.57 -11.54 -9.18
N ILE A 65 -0.93 -12.24 -8.09
CA ILE A 65 -1.09 -11.63 -6.77
C ILE A 65 0.23 -11.02 -6.27
N ILE A 66 1.36 -11.72 -6.44
CA ILE A 66 2.68 -11.19 -6.06
C ILE A 66 2.99 -9.92 -6.84
N LEU A 67 2.74 -9.90 -8.15
CA LEU A 67 2.96 -8.71 -8.98
C LEU A 67 2.06 -7.56 -8.55
N VAL A 68 0.79 -7.82 -8.24
CA VAL A 68 -0.14 -6.81 -7.72
C VAL A 68 0.35 -6.23 -6.39
N SER A 69 0.83 -7.06 -5.47
CA SER A 69 1.39 -6.62 -4.18
C SER A 69 2.58 -5.67 -4.36
N TRP A 70 3.49 -6.00 -5.28
CA TRP A 70 4.61 -5.11 -5.62
C TRP A 70 4.14 -3.81 -6.25
N ILE A 71 3.15 -3.85 -7.13
CA ILE A 71 2.56 -2.64 -7.74
C ILE A 71 1.93 -1.75 -6.66
N LEU A 72 1.13 -2.32 -5.75
CA LEU A 72 0.52 -1.57 -4.64
C LEU A 72 1.58 -0.90 -3.76
N THR A 73 2.67 -1.63 -3.47
CA THR A 73 3.81 -1.09 -2.74
C THR A 73 4.48 0.05 -3.51
N GLY A 74 4.68 -0.10 -4.82
CA GLY A 74 5.21 0.96 -5.68
C GLY A 74 4.33 2.21 -5.72
N ILE A 75 3.01 2.02 -5.84
CA ILE A 75 2.02 3.12 -5.79
C ILE A 75 2.12 3.86 -4.46
N TYR A 76 2.20 3.14 -3.34
CA TYR A 76 2.39 3.74 -2.02
C TYR A 76 3.66 4.60 -1.96
N ILE A 77 4.79 4.07 -2.43
CA ILE A 77 6.08 4.76 -2.40
C ILE A 77 6.03 6.03 -3.26
N ILE A 78 5.52 5.94 -4.49
CA ILE A 78 5.41 7.11 -5.38
C ILE A 78 4.52 8.19 -4.74
N TRP A 79 3.38 7.77 -4.17
CA TRP A 79 2.47 8.68 -3.48
C TRP A 79 3.13 9.32 -2.25
N ALA A 80 3.81 8.54 -1.41
CA ALA A 80 4.48 9.02 -0.21
C ALA A 80 5.60 10.03 -0.58
N ASN A 81 6.45 9.68 -1.54
CA ASN A 81 7.55 10.55 -1.97
C ASN A 81 7.04 11.86 -2.57
N LYS A 82 5.96 11.83 -3.38
CA LYS A 82 5.45 13.03 -4.04
C LYS A 82 4.64 13.93 -3.13
N ILE A 83 3.83 13.37 -2.23
CA ILE A 83 2.84 14.14 -1.47
C ILE A 83 3.26 14.30 -0.03
N TYR A 84 3.73 13.23 0.62
CA TYR A 84 4.06 13.27 2.04
C TYR A 84 5.37 14.01 2.27
N ASP A 85 6.44 13.64 1.57
CA ASP A 85 7.76 14.23 1.78
C ASP A 85 7.81 15.70 1.32
N ALA A 86 7.17 16.03 0.19
CA ALA A 86 7.04 17.41 -0.27
C ALA A 86 6.32 18.31 0.74
N LYS A 87 5.25 17.80 1.39
CA LYS A 87 4.53 18.56 2.42
C LYS A 87 5.34 18.71 3.70
N ILE A 88 6.14 17.72 4.08
CA ILE A 88 7.06 17.84 5.23
C ILE A 88 8.11 18.91 4.97
N ALA A 89 8.69 18.95 3.76
CA ALA A 89 9.68 19.97 3.40
C ALA A 89 9.12 21.38 3.55
N LEU A 90 7.90 21.61 3.05
CA LEU A 90 7.21 22.91 3.18
C LEU A 90 6.91 23.29 4.64
N ILE A 91 6.47 22.33 5.47
CA ILE A 91 6.22 22.58 6.91
C ILE A 91 7.52 22.97 7.62
N LYS A 92 8.63 22.32 7.25
CA LYS A 92 9.95 22.63 7.81
C LYS A 92 10.40 24.04 7.46
N GLU A 93 10.33 24.41 6.18
CA GLU A 93 10.71 25.74 5.68
C GLU A 93 9.91 26.87 6.35
N LYS A 94 8.57 26.73 6.44
CA LYS A 94 7.71 27.71 7.13
C LYS A 94 8.06 27.93 8.61
N ILE A 95 8.53 26.89 9.30
CA ILE A 95 8.90 26.98 10.72
C ILE A 95 10.29 27.63 10.88
N GLU A 96 11.17 27.47 9.89
CA GLU A 96 12.50 28.09 9.85
C GLU A 96 12.45 29.58 9.44
N GLU A 97 11.54 29.98 8.53
CA GLU A 97 11.34 31.39 8.15
C GLU A 97 10.60 32.24 9.20
N GLY A 98 9.88 31.59 10.12
CA GLY A 98 9.15 32.24 11.21
C GLY A 98 9.96 32.42 12.50
N GLU A 99 11.25 32.07 12.50
CA GLU A 99 12.25 32.40 13.54
C GLU A 99 13.15 33.55 13.06
#